data_AF-A0A5U3D569-F1
#
_entry.id   AF-A0A5U3D569-F1
#
_cell.length_a   1.000
_cell.length_b   1.000
_cell.length_c   1.000
_cell.angle_alpha   90.00
_cell.angle_beta   90.00
_cell.angle_gamma   90.00
#
_symmetry.space_group_name_H-M   'P 1'
#
loop_
_entity.id
_entity.type
_entity.pdbx_description
1 polymer ?
#
loop_
_entity_poly.entity_id
_entity_poly.type
_entity_poly.pdbx_seq_one_letter_code
_entity_poly.pdbx_strand_id
1 'polypeptide(L)'
;MNLKPGYNADQDTGATTGALTNDGFWPDLVMADFRKSRTIPLDIPASLAEQALLSAVYEVNAALSGVKSRYVMQGITQAADVEGPQLNGEKALCAQYKKAVYARAKADL
;
A
#
# COMPACT_ATOMS: atom_id res chain seq x y z
N MET A 1 14.44 -47.68 13.85
CA MET A 1 15.36 -46.53 13.74
C MET A 1 14.48 -45.32 13.44
N ASN A 2 14.24 -44.46 14.44
CA ASN A 2 13.36 -43.30 14.31
C ASN A 2 14.11 -42.18 13.58
N LEU A 3 13.60 -41.75 12.42
CA LEU A 3 14.01 -40.50 11.80
C LEU A 3 13.12 -39.37 12.31
N LYS A 4 13.81 -38.30 12.70
CA LYS A 4 13.35 -37.10 13.40
C LYS A 4 12.30 -36.33 12.59
N PRO A 5 11.24 -35.78 13.21
CA PRO A 5 10.29 -34.91 12.53
C PRO A 5 10.86 -33.48 12.49
N GLY A 6 10.69 -32.80 11.35
CA GLY A 6 10.94 -31.36 11.26
C GLY A 6 11.83 -30.94 10.10
N TYR A 7 11.29 -31.01 8.90
CA TYR A 7 11.48 -29.93 7.93
C TYR A 7 10.25 -29.92 7.02
N ASN A 8 9.24 -29.14 7.40
CA ASN A 8 8.14 -28.85 6.49
C ASN A 8 8.71 -27.91 5.41
N ALA A 9 8.83 -28.42 4.19
CA ALA A 9 9.28 -27.68 3.02
C ALA A 9 8.18 -26.77 2.45
N ASP A 10 7.38 -26.14 3.33
CA ASP A 10 6.24 -25.30 2.95
C ASP A 10 6.50 -23.81 3.27
N GLN A 11 7.77 -23.39 3.33
CA GLN A 11 8.13 -21.96 3.44
C GLN A 11 8.39 -21.31 2.06
N ASP A 12 7.88 -21.92 0.99
CA ASP A 12 7.76 -21.27 -0.30
C ASP A 12 6.28 -21.07 -0.63
N THR A 13 5.66 -20.11 0.03
CA THR A 13 4.37 -19.56 -0.40
C THR A 13 4.51 -18.06 -0.56
N GLY A 14 5.20 -17.65 -1.62
CA GLY A 14 5.07 -16.34 -2.27
C GLY A 14 5.26 -15.12 -1.37
N ALA A 15 6.45 -14.51 -1.45
CA ALA A 15 6.77 -13.19 -0.91
C ALA A 15 5.99 -12.02 -1.59
N THR A 16 4.69 -12.17 -1.83
CA THR A 16 3.93 -11.34 -2.77
C THR A 16 2.49 -11.01 -2.35
N THR A 17 1.98 -11.51 -1.21
CA THR A 17 0.56 -11.32 -0.84
C THR A 17 0.41 -10.70 0.55
N GLY A 18 0.51 -9.37 0.61
CA GLY A 18 0.10 -8.55 1.74
C GLY A 18 -0.69 -7.35 1.23
N ALA A 19 -1.87 -7.11 1.81
CA ALA A 19 -2.65 -5.91 1.55
C ALA A 19 -2.65 -5.04 2.81
N LEU A 20 -2.34 -3.76 2.65
CA LEU A 20 -2.50 -2.75 3.67
C LEU A 20 -3.92 -2.22 3.60
N THR A 21 -4.71 -2.49 4.63
CA THR A 21 -6.04 -1.91 4.82
C THR A 21 -5.91 -0.48 5.36
N ASN A 22 -6.59 0.46 4.70
CA ASN A 22 -6.53 1.88 5.00
C ASN A 22 -7.72 2.32 5.88
N ASP A 23 -7.96 3.63 5.94
CA ASP A 23 -8.97 4.25 6.79
C ASP A 23 -10.40 4.32 6.20
N GLY A 24 -10.64 3.57 5.11
CA GLY A 24 -11.91 3.50 4.40
C GLY A 24 -12.21 4.68 3.46
N PHE A 25 -11.47 5.80 3.53
CA PHE A 25 -11.58 6.87 2.53
C PHE A 25 -10.53 6.73 1.44
N TRP A 26 -9.27 6.51 1.84
CA TRP A 26 -8.16 6.24 0.93
C TRP A 26 -8.17 4.76 0.50
N PRO A 27 -7.67 4.42 -0.70
CA PRO A 27 -7.65 3.04 -1.16
C PRO A 27 -6.67 2.18 -0.33
N ASP A 28 -7.04 0.91 -0.18
CA ASP A 28 -6.13 -0.14 0.27
C ASP A 28 -4.98 -0.31 -0.74
N LEU A 29 -3.81 -0.72 -0.23
CA LEU A 29 -2.59 -0.84 -1.03
C LEU A 29 -2.08 -2.27 -1.05
N VAL A 30 -1.69 -2.75 -2.21
CA VAL A 30 -1.14 -4.10 -2.39
C VAL A 30 0.38 -4.05 -2.42
N MET A 31 1.03 -4.88 -1.61
CA MET A 31 2.49 -4.90 -1.48
C MET A 31 3.20 -5.24 -2.81
N ALA A 32 2.61 -6.15 -3.59
CA ALA A 32 3.11 -6.50 -4.92
C ALA A 32 3.15 -5.29 -5.87
N ASP A 33 2.12 -4.44 -5.84
CA ASP A 33 2.04 -3.25 -6.67
C ASP A 33 3.08 -2.21 -6.26
N PHE A 34 3.31 -2.03 -4.96
CA PHE A 34 4.37 -1.16 -4.45
C PHE A 34 5.75 -1.61 -4.95
N ARG A 35 6.10 -2.88 -4.73
CA ARG A 35 7.38 -3.46 -5.17
C ARG A 35 7.58 -3.31 -6.68
N LYS A 36 6.55 -3.63 -7.47
CA LYS A 36 6.57 -3.49 -8.94
C LYS A 36 6.71 -2.03 -9.37
N SER A 37 5.92 -1.12 -8.80
CA SER A 37 5.89 0.30 -9.15
C SER A 37 7.22 1.00 -8.88
N ARG A 38 7.91 0.60 -7.80
CA ARG A 38 9.15 1.22 -7.36
C ARG A 38 10.42 0.49 -7.76
N THR A 39 10.29 -0.65 -8.43
CA THR A 39 11.40 -1.53 -8.80
C THR A 39 12.26 -1.82 -7.57
N ILE A 40 11.60 -2.21 -6.47
CA ILE A 40 12.28 -2.52 -5.20
C ILE A 40 13.01 -3.84 -5.38
N PRO A 41 14.34 -3.87 -5.19
CA PRO A 41 15.12 -5.11 -5.25
C PRO A 41 14.58 -6.19 -4.29
N LEU A 42 14.66 -7.46 -4.71
CA LEU A 42 14.14 -8.59 -3.93
C LEU A 42 15.03 -8.98 -2.74
N ASP A 43 16.26 -8.49 -2.69
CA ASP A 43 17.18 -8.62 -1.55
C ASP A 43 16.79 -7.72 -0.36
N ILE A 44 15.92 -6.72 -0.58
CA ILE A 44 15.30 -5.97 0.52
C ILE A 44 14.30 -6.87 1.25
N PRO A 45 14.45 -7.05 2.58
CA PRO A 45 13.54 -7.86 3.38
C PRO A 45 12.08 -7.41 3.21
N ALA A 46 11.18 -8.38 3.06
CA ALA A 46 9.74 -8.12 2.93
C ALA A 46 9.20 -7.26 4.08
N SER A 47 9.57 -7.61 5.31
CA SER A 47 9.19 -6.88 6.52
C SER A 47 9.65 -5.42 6.55
N LEU A 48 10.84 -5.12 6.01
CA LEU A 48 11.33 -3.74 5.96
C LEU A 48 10.51 -2.90 4.99
N ALA A 49 10.22 -3.46 3.81
CA ALA A 49 9.39 -2.78 2.81
C ALA A 49 7.93 -2.63 3.27
N GLU A 50 7.39 -3.59 4.03
CA GLU A 50 6.06 -3.50 4.64
C GLU A 50 6.00 -2.41 5.72
N GLN A 51 7.01 -2.33 6.59
CA GLN A 51 7.10 -1.29 7.62
C GLN A 51 7.23 0.11 7.01
N ALA A 52 8.08 0.27 5.98
CA ALA A 52 8.22 1.53 5.25
C ALA A 52 6.88 1.94 4.59
N LEU A 53 6.16 0.98 3.99
CA LEU A 53 4.85 1.26 3.40
C LEU A 53 3.82 1.70 4.45
N LEU A 54 3.77 1.02 5.60
CA LEU A 54 2.86 1.38 6.69
C LEU A 54 3.15 2.78 7.27
N SER A 55 4.43 3.12 7.49
CA SER A 55 4.81 4.46 7.96
C SER A 55 4.41 5.52 6.93
N ALA A 56 4.72 5.29 5.66
CA ALA A 56 4.38 6.20 4.59
C ALA A 56 2.87 6.44 4.46
N VAL A 57 2.04 5.41 4.63
CA VAL A 57 0.57 5.57 4.66
C VAL A 57 0.15 6.47 5.82
N TYR A 58 0.66 6.22 7.02
CA TYR A 58 0.31 7.04 8.19
C TYR A 58 0.66 8.51 7.96
N GLU A 59 1.87 8.79 7.47
CA GLU A 59 2.37 10.15 7.26
C GLU A 59 1.64 10.88 6.13
N VAL A 60 1.34 10.19 5.03
CA VAL A 60 0.55 10.76 3.92
C VAL A 60 -0.90 10.99 4.35
N ASN A 61 -1.51 10.08 5.11
CA ASN A 61 -2.86 10.27 5.64
C ASN A 61 -2.93 11.48 6.58
N ALA A 62 -1.93 11.66 7.46
CA ALA A 62 -1.85 12.82 8.33
C ALA A 62 -1.75 14.13 7.53
N ALA A 63 -0.88 14.17 6.52
CA ALA A 63 -0.70 15.33 5.66
C ALA A 63 -1.95 15.66 4.82
N LEU A 64 -2.75 14.65 4.46
CA LEU A 64 -3.96 14.80 3.65
C LEU A 64 -5.26 14.83 4.47
N SER A 65 -5.17 14.91 5.79
CA SER A 65 -6.34 14.96 6.70
C SER A 65 -7.35 16.04 6.28
N GLY A 66 -6.89 17.25 5.97
CA GLY A 66 -7.75 18.34 5.50
C GLY A 66 -8.41 18.08 4.14
N VAL A 67 -7.72 17.35 3.23
CA VAL A 67 -8.28 16.96 1.94
C VAL A 67 -9.41 15.96 2.12
N LYS A 68 -9.19 14.93 2.96
CA LYS A 68 -10.25 13.97 3.34
C LYS A 68 -11.43 14.68 3.96
N SER A 69 -11.21 15.55 4.96
CA SER A 69 -12.28 16.29 5.63
C SER A 69 -13.12 17.11 4.65
N ARG A 70 -12.49 17.78 3.68
CA ARG A 70 -13.20 18.54 2.64
C ARG A 70 -14.18 17.68 1.84
N TYR A 71 -13.75 16.50 1.39
CA TYR A 71 -14.62 15.62 0.60
C TYR A 71 -15.72 14.97 1.45
N VAL A 72 -15.40 14.56 2.67
CA VAL A 72 -16.40 14.00 3.60
C VAL A 72 -17.50 15.02 3.91
N MET A 73 -17.17 16.31 4.08
CA MET A 73 -18.18 17.38 4.24
C MET A 73 -19.06 17.57 3.00
N GLN A 74 -18.62 17.14 1.83
CA GLN A 74 -19.40 17.15 0.59
C GLN A 74 -20.23 15.85 0.41
N GLY A 75 -20.21 14.95 1.39
CA GLY A 75 -20.89 13.66 1.33
C GLY A 75 -20.13 12.56 0.57
N ILE A 76 -18.89 12.83 0.15
CA ILE A 76 -18.05 11.85 -0.53
C ILE A 76 -17.27 11.04 0.50
N THR A 77 -17.55 9.74 0.58
CA THR A 77 -17.00 8.85 1.62
C THR A 77 -15.76 8.09 1.18
N GLN A 78 -15.46 8.04 -0.12
CA GLN A 78 -14.27 7.39 -0.68
C GLN A 78 -13.59 8.25 -1.74
N ALA A 79 -12.26 8.22 -1.78
CA ALA A 79 -11.47 8.92 -2.80
C ALA A 79 -11.79 8.45 -4.23
N ALA A 80 -12.28 7.21 -4.38
CA ALA A 80 -12.70 6.65 -5.67
C ALA A 80 -14.00 7.27 -6.21
N ASP A 81 -14.78 7.95 -5.36
CA ASP A 81 -16.03 8.60 -5.73
C ASP A 81 -15.81 10.09 -6.08
N VAL A 82 -14.59 10.61 -5.92
CA VAL A 82 -14.26 11.99 -6.29
C VAL A 82 -14.26 12.14 -7.81
N GLU A 83 -15.01 13.13 -8.30
CA GLU A 83 -15.05 13.48 -9.71
C GLU A 83 -13.69 13.98 -10.22
N GLY A 84 -13.37 13.64 -11.47
CA GLY A 84 -12.14 14.05 -12.12
C GLY A 84 -11.66 13.06 -13.17
N PRO A 85 -10.45 13.28 -13.72
CA PRO A 85 -9.84 12.38 -14.68
C PRO A 85 -9.69 10.96 -14.09
N GLN A 86 -9.80 9.97 -14.96
CA GLN A 86 -9.53 8.58 -14.62
C GLN A 86 -8.81 7.87 -15.76
N LEU A 87 -8.02 6.88 -15.42
CA LEU A 87 -7.38 5.97 -16.38
C LEU A 87 -7.74 4.55 -15.99
N ASN A 88 -8.33 3.79 -16.91
CA ASN A 88 -8.74 2.39 -16.68
C ASN A 88 -9.57 2.19 -15.40
N GLY A 89 -10.42 3.15 -15.05
CA GLY A 89 -11.27 3.11 -13.85
C GLY A 89 -10.61 3.60 -12.57
N GLU A 90 -9.30 3.87 -12.55
CA GLU A 90 -8.63 4.49 -11.40
C GLU A 90 -8.79 6.01 -11.43
N LYS A 91 -9.38 6.59 -10.38
CA LYS A 91 -9.49 8.05 -10.20
C LYS A 91 -8.12 8.68 -10.01
N ALA A 92 -7.92 9.86 -10.59
CA ALA A 92 -6.70 10.65 -10.44
C ALA A 92 -6.31 10.90 -8.97
N LEU A 93 -7.29 11.10 -8.08
CA LEU A 93 -7.02 11.28 -6.65
C LEU A 93 -6.42 10.01 -6.02
N CYS A 94 -6.95 8.83 -6.33
CA CYS A 94 -6.40 7.55 -5.88
C CYS A 94 -4.98 7.32 -6.45
N ALA A 95 -4.77 7.59 -7.74
CA ALA A 95 -3.46 7.46 -8.36
C ALA A 95 -2.41 8.39 -7.73
N GLN A 96 -2.79 9.64 -7.45
CA GLN A 96 -1.91 10.62 -6.80
C GLN A 96 -1.58 10.23 -5.36
N TYR A 97 -2.56 9.73 -4.62
CA TYR A 97 -2.36 9.18 -3.28
C TYR A 97 -1.34 8.03 -3.29
N LYS A 98 -1.57 7.01 -4.14
CA LYS A 98 -0.65 5.87 -4.30
C LYS A 98 0.76 6.33 -4.66
N LYS A 99 0.89 7.28 -5.60
CA LYS A 99 2.17 7.86 -6.00
C LYS A 99 2.89 8.50 -4.81
N ALA A 100 2.19 9.27 -3.99
CA ALA A 100 2.77 9.93 -2.81
C ALA A 100 3.25 8.92 -1.77
N VAL A 101 2.40 7.96 -1.40
CA VAL A 101 2.74 6.88 -0.45
C VAL A 101 3.95 6.09 -0.94
N TYR A 102 3.92 5.61 -2.19
CA TYR A 102 5.01 4.81 -2.72
C TYR A 102 6.31 5.61 -2.85
N ALA A 103 6.25 6.93 -3.04
CA ALA A 103 7.45 7.76 -3.13
C ALA A 103 8.11 7.87 -1.75
N ARG A 104 7.29 8.12 -0.72
CA ARG A 104 7.74 8.23 0.67
C ARG A 104 8.28 6.90 1.19
N ALA A 105 7.52 5.82 1.02
CA ALA A 105 7.96 4.48 1.43
C ALA A 105 9.28 4.07 0.76
N LYS A 106 9.52 4.44 -0.51
CA LYS A 106 10.80 4.20 -1.16
C LYS A 106 11.93 5.06 -0.59
N ALA A 107 11.66 6.29 -0.17
CA ALA A 107 12.66 7.16 0.42
C ALA A 107 13.15 6.69 1.80
N ASP A 108 12.32 5.89 2.48
CA ASP A 108 12.64 5.28 3.78
C ASP A 108 13.38 3.93 3.66
N LEU A 109 13.62 3.44 2.43
CA LEU A 109 14.37 2.21 2.11
C LEU A 109 15.80 2.52 1.67
#